data_AF-A0A956BYQ2-F1
#
_entry.id   AF-A0A956BYQ2-F1
#
_cell.length_a   1.000
_cell.length_b   1.000
_cell.length_c   1.000
_cell.angle_alpha   90.00
_cell.angle_beta   90.00
_cell.angle_gamma   90.00
#
_symmetry.space_group_name_H-M   'P 1'
#
loop_
_entity.id
_entity.type
_entity.pdbx_description
1 polymer ?
#
loop_
_entity_poly.entity_id
_entity_poly.type
_entity_poly.pdbx_seq_one_letter_code
_entity_poly.pdbx_strand_id
1 'polypeptide(L)'
;DSPPFTRTFTVEGKDVEARVYVYHSDMVDAANEARLAEAMKASLAERDVVVYSGHAGPGAGFVLDYQPRFELPARDFATLPLAEKYQIYVFDGCQTYRTYVDDLMKNPAKTFDNVDIVTTVNETPYSVGYQVLYEFIYWMTFTTDDDRHIPMGWNTILSGINTEEFHSVHYGVHGIDSDPQLNPHGAAALCEACDTDADCGSGGNYCLIVDGKGVCGVACTTSEACGDGYECRIITDDPDEWYVPKQCVPSGDRCP
;
A
#
# COMPACT_ATOMS: atom_id res chain seq x y z
N ASP A 1 20.65 9.72 8.43
CA ASP A 1 19.54 9.61 7.47
C ASP A 1 20.13 9.51 6.08
N SER A 2 19.55 8.70 5.21
CA SER A 2 19.87 8.84 3.79
C SER A 2 19.27 10.16 3.28
N PRO A 3 19.90 10.83 2.31
CA PRO A 3 19.15 11.69 1.40
C PRO A 3 17.99 10.91 0.79
N PRO A 4 16.89 11.57 0.36
CA PRO A 4 15.79 10.86 -0.27
C PRO A 4 16.24 10.24 -1.59
N PHE A 5 15.92 8.96 -1.77
CA PHE A 5 15.84 8.38 -3.11
C PHE A 5 14.56 8.92 -3.76
N THR A 6 14.67 9.37 -5.01
CA THR A 6 13.55 10.02 -5.70
C THR A 6 13.24 9.33 -7.01
N ARG A 7 11.95 9.24 -7.33
CA ARG A 7 11.45 8.84 -8.65
C ARG A 7 10.20 9.66 -8.94
N THR A 8 10.09 10.14 -10.18
CA THR A 8 8.88 10.79 -10.67
C THR A 8 8.11 9.83 -11.56
N PHE A 9 6.80 9.79 -11.41
CA PHE A 9 5.89 9.05 -12.28
C PHE A 9 4.56 9.79 -12.41
N THR A 10 3.74 9.40 -13.38
CA THR A 10 2.48 10.08 -13.68
C THR A 10 1.35 9.43 -12.90
N VAL A 11 0.65 10.21 -12.08
CA VAL A 11 -0.60 9.83 -11.41
C VAL A 11 -1.69 10.74 -11.94
N GLU A 12 -2.70 10.18 -12.61
CA GLU A 12 -3.85 10.95 -13.12
C GLU A 12 -3.43 12.16 -13.99
N GLY A 13 -2.42 11.97 -14.85
CA GLY A 13 -1.89 13.03 -15.72
C GLY A 13 -1.06 14.10 -15.01
N LYS A 14 -0.71 13.90 -13.73
CA LYS A 14 0.18 14.78 -12.96
C LYS A 14 1.47 14.08 -12.59
N ASP A 15 2.57 14.78 -12.71
CA ASP A 15 3.85 14.31 -12.20
C ASP A 15 3.83 14.30 -10.67
N VAL A 16 4.07 13.13 -10.08
CA VAL A 16 4.22 12.92 -8.65
C VAL A 16 5.63 12.42 -8.37
N GLU A 17 6.31 13.06 -7.42
CA GLU A 17 7.63 12.63 -6.96
C GLU A 17 7.49 11.76 -5.71
N ALA A 18 7.82 10.48 -5.82
CA ALA A 18 8.00 9.61 -4.67
C ALA A 18 9.38 9.86 -4.03
N ARG A 19 9.41 9.99 -2.70
CA ARG A 19 10.63 10.18 -1.91
C ARG A 19 10.75 9.09 -0.86
N VAL A 20 11.81 8.29 -0.93
CA VAL A 20 12.09 7.22 0.03
C VAL A 20 13.28 7.62 0.91
N TYR A 21 13.07 7.56 2.22
CA TYR A 21 14.08 7.85 3.22
C TYR A 21 14.40 6.56 3.97
N VAL A 22 15.68 6.24 4.12
CA VAL A 22 16.14 5.06 4.84
C VAL A 22 16.86 5.50 6.10
N TYR A 23 16.48 4.88 7.21
CA TYR A 23 17.10 5.02 8.52
C TYR A 23 17.44 3.63 9.03
N HIS A 24 18.67 3.45 9.52
CA HIS A 24 19.16 2.18 10.06
C HIS A 24 20.10 2.47 11.23
N SER A 25 20.17 1.56 12.22
CA SER A 25 21.03 1.72 13.41
C SER A 25 22.48 1.97 13.02
N ASP A 26 23.02 1.23 12.05
CA ASP A 26 24.39 1.40 11.52
C ASP A 26 24.70 2.80 10.93
N MET A 27 23.69 3.66 10.74
CA MET A 27 23.91 5.04 10.28
C MET A 27 24.26 6.01 11.43
N VAL A 28 24.19 5.55 12.68
CA VAL A 28 24.55 6.32 13.87
C VAL A 28 25.46 5.48 14.77
N ASP A 29 26.24 6.14 15.62
CA ASP A 29 26.91 5.45 16.72
C ASP A 29 26.02 5.42 17.97
N ALA A 30 26.40 4.60 18.95
CA ALA A 30 25.68 4.44 20.21
C ALA A 30 25.50 5.76 20.99
N ALA A 31 26.36 6.76 20.80
CA ALA A 31 26.22 8.07 21.46
C ALA A 31 25.15 8.95 20.80
N ASN A 32 24.69 8.57 19.60
CA ASN A 32 23.78 9.35 18.77
C ASN A 32 22.46 8.62 18.44
N GLU A 33 22.15 7.50 19.10
CA GLU A 33 20.92 6.71 18.91
C GLU A 33 19.63 7.54 19.02
N ALA A 34 19.64 8.59 19.84
CA ALA A 34 18.52 9.54 19.94
C ALA A 34 18.08 10.10 18.56
N ARG A 35 19.00 10.21 17.60
CA ARG A 35 18.68 10.64 16.23
C ARG A 35 17.77 9.68 15.49
N LEU A 36 17.80 8.37 15.80
CA LEU A 36 16.88 7.38 15.24
C LEU A 36 15.45 7.64 15.72
N ALA A 37 15.28 7.91 17.02
CA ALA A 37 13.97 8.23 17.57
C ALA A 37 13.41 9.54 17.00
N GLU A 38 14.26 10.56 16.86
CA GLU A 38 13.83 11.82 16.23
C GLU A 38 13.48 11.63 14.74
N ALA A 39 14.24 10.82 14.00
CA ALA A 39 13.92 10.49 12.61
C ALA A 39 12.60 9.70 12.49
N MET A 40 12.35 8.76 13.39
CA MET A 40 11.08 8.02 13.46
C MET A 40 9.91 8.98 13.77
N LYS A 41 10.04 9.84 14.79
CA LYS A 41 9.01 10.84 15.13
C LYS A 41 8.75 11.82 13.98
N ALA A 42 9.78 12.31 13.31
CA ALA A 42 9.62 13.16 12.13
C ALA A 42 8.90 12.39 11.01
N SER A 43 9.22 11.11 10.83
CA SER A 43 8.57 10.29 9.81
C SER A 43 7.07 10.10 10.10
N LEU A 44 6.75 9.80 11.36
CA LEU A 44 5.38 9.69 11.87
C LEU A 44 4.57 10.99 11.71
N ALA A 45 5.21 12.14 11.89
CA ALA A 45 4.56 13.45 11.82
C ALA A 45 4.32 13.94 10.37
N GLU A 46 5.13 13.51 9.40
CA GLU A 46 5.19 14.18 8.10
C GLU A 46 4.93 13.27 6.89
N ARG A 47 5.30 11.98 6.94
CA ARG A 47 5.34 11.10 5.75
C ARG A 47 3.98 10.50 5.45
N ASP A 48 3.72 10.19 4.19
CA ASP A 48 2.46 9.56 3.78
C ASP A 48 2.46 8.05 4.05
N VAL A 49 3.64 7.42 3.95
CA VAL A 49 3.86 5.99 4.25
C VAL A 49 5.01 5.88 5.25
N VAL A 50 4.81 5.13 6.33
CA VAL A 50 5.84 4.85 7.35
C VAL A 50 6.01 3.35 7.49
N VAL A 51 7.20 2.87 7.18
CA VAL A 51 7.55 1.46 7.30
C VAL A 51 8.53 1.26 8.45
N TYR A 52 8.14 0.42 9.40
CA TYR A 52 9.01 -0.12 10.42
C TYR A 52 9.24 -1.59 10.10
N SER A 53 10.50 -1.96 9.88
CA SER A 53 10.95 -3.35 9.78
C SER A 53 12.02 -3.59 10.82
N GLY A 54 11.72 -4.47 11.78
CA GLY A 54 12.61 -4.69 12.91
C GLY A 54 12.09 -5.71 13.90
N HIS A 55 12.76 -5.83 15.04
CA HIS A 55 12.25 -6.67 16.11
C HIS A 55 10.95 -6.10 16.65
N ALA A 56 9.93 -6.95 16.72
CA ALA A 56 8.65 -6.63 17.32
C ALA A 56 8.19 -7.81 18.19
N GLY A 57 7.12 -7.56 18.91
CA GLY A 57 6.46 -8.56 19.74
C GLY A 57 5.49 -7.89 20.70
N PRO A 58 4.72 -8.70 21.46
CA PRO A 58 3.73 -8.16 22.36
C PRO A 58 4.30 -7.16 23.37
N GLY A 59 3.80 -5.92 23.33
CA GLY A 59 4.20 -4.84 24.24
C GLY A 59 5.54 -4.17 23.93
N ALA A 60 6.23 -4.56 22.85
CA ALA A 60 7.37 -3.81 22.34
C ALA A 60 6.90 -2.63 21.48
N GLY A 61 7.58 -1.49 21.57
CA GLY A 61 7.47 -0.42 20.59
C GLY A 61 8.48 -0.57 19.46
N PHE A 62 8.82 0.52 18.78
CA PHE A 62 9.82 0.50 17.71
C PHE A 62 11.21 0.33 18.31
N VAL A 63 11.81 -0.85 18.15
CA VAL A 63 13.19 -1.11 18.57
C VAL A 63 14.12 -0.66 17.45
N LEU A 64 14.80 0.45 17.68
CA LEU A 64 15.59 1.17 16.68
C LEU A 64 17.07 0.75 16.69
N ASP A 65 17.56 0.21 17.80
CA ASP A 65 18.87 -0.45 17.92
C ASP A 65 18.78 -1.58 18.96
N TYR A 66 19.64 -2.60 18.85
CA TYR A 66 19.79 -3.70 19.79
C TYR A 66 21.10 -3.69 20.58
N GLN A 67 22.11 -2.92 20.15
CA GLN A 67 23.46 -3.00 20.73
C GLN A 67 24.10 -1.62 20.98
N PRO A 68 23.69 -0.89 22.04
CA PRO A 68 22.70 -1.24 23.07
C PRO A 68 21.24 -1.12 22.60
N ARG A 69 20.30 -1.73 23.34
CA ARG A 69 18.88 -1.64 23.02
C ARG A 69 18.40 -0.19 23.14
N PHE A 70 17.93 0.36 22.03
CA PHE A 70 17.30 1.67 21.95
C PHE A 70 15.92 1.53 21.33
N GLU A 71 14.88 2.02 22.02
CA GLU A 71 13.49 1.77 21.66
C GLU A 71 12.65 3.02 21.88
N LEU A 72 11.70 3.26 20.96
CA LEU A 72 10.55 4.11 21.19
C LEU A 72 9.40 3.24 21.70
N PRO A 73 9.13 3.21 23.01
CA PRO A 73 8.27 2.18 23.60
C PRO A 73 6.80 2.38 23.22
N ALA A 74 6.05 1.28 23.11
CA ALA A 74 4.64 1.30 22.68
C ALA A 74 3.75 2.18 23.57
N ARG A 75 4.07 2.30 24.86
CA ARG A 75 3.36 3.19 25.80
C ARG A 75 3.38 4.67 25.37
N ASP A 76 4.34 5.08 24.56
CA ASP A 76 4.48 6.46 24.09
C ASP A 76 3.63 6.72 22.83
N PHE A 77 3.15 5.68 22.14
CA PHE A 77 2.42 5.77 20.85
C PHE A 77 1.23 6.71 20.93
N ALA A 78 0.49 6.69 22.05
CA ALA A 78 -0.66 7.56 22.30
C ALA A 78 -0.32 9.07 22.29
N THR A 79 0.95 9.42 22.45
CA THR A 79 1.44 10.82 22.53
C THR A 79 2.46 11.16 21.44
N LEU A 80 2.77 10.22 20.53
CA LEU A 80 3.66 10.49 19.41
C LEU A 80 3.07 11.58 18.50
N PRO A 81 3.93 12.41 17.88
CA PRO A 81 3.47 13.37 16.89
C PRO A 81 3.11 12.61 15.60
N LEU A 82 1.84 12.23 15.47
CA LEU A 82 1.34 11.62 14.24
C LEU A 82 0.66 12.68 13.38
N ALA A 83 0.76 12.54 12.06
CA ALA A 83 0.07 13.46 11.14
C ALA A 83 -1.46 13.29 11.25
N GLU A 84 -2.22 14.38 11.13
CA GLU A 84 -3.70 14.31 11.09
C GLU A 84 -4.24 13.80 9.74
N LYS A 85 -3.41 13.86 8.69
CA LYS A 85 -3.74 13.36 7.35
C LYS A 85 -3.78 11.83 7.31
N TYR A 86 -4.35 11.32 6.22
CA TYR A 86 -4.29 9.91 5.88
C TYR A 86 -2.84 9.41 5.79
N GLN A 87 -2.53 8.29 6.42
CA GLN A 87 -1.21 7.66 6.38
C GLN A 87 -1.33 6.14 6.27
N ILE A 88 -0.33 5.52 5.65
CA ILE A 88 -0.16 4.07 5.64
C ILE A 88 0.99 3.71 6.58
N TYR A 89 0.75 2.78 7.48
CA TYR A 89 1.77 2.18 8.33
C TYR A 89 2.04 0.74 7.90
N VAL A 90 3.31 0.36 7.84
CA VAL A 90 3.72 -1.04 7.67
C VAL A 90 4.57 -1.43 8.86
N PHE A 91 4.04 -2.32 9.69
CA PHE A 91 4.72 -2.86 10.86
C PHE A 91 5.18 -4.28 10.57
N ASP A 92 6.33 -4.37 9.90
CA ASP A 92 7.03 -5.62 9.63
C ASP A 92 7.89 -6.02 10.85
N GLY A 93 7.52 -7.12 11.49
CA GLY A 93 8.19 -7.64 12.67
C GLY A 93 7.39 -8.80 13.25
N CYS A 94 7.85 -9.46 14.31
CA CYS A 94 7.08 -10.58 14.86
C CYS A 94 5.78 -10.12 15.56
N GLN A 95 4.64 -10.70 15.16
CA GLN A 95 3.34 -10.60 15.87
C GLN A 95 2.82 -9.16 16.06
N THR A 96 2.96 -8.29 15.05
CA THR A 96 2.52 -6.89 15.17
C THR A 96 1.01 -6.71 15.11
N TYR A 97 0.27 -7.66 14.50
CA TYR A 97 -1.18 -7.59 14.23
C TYR A 97 -2.02 -7.17 15.45
N ARG A 98 -1.77 -7.76 16.62
CA ARG A 98 -2.61 -7.49 17.79
C ARG A 98 -2.19 -6.25 18.56
N THR A 99 -0.89 -6.00 18.72
CA THR A 99 -0.41 -5.07 19.74
C THR A 99 -0.10 -3.68 19.20
N TYR A 100 0.48 -3.59 18.00
CA TYR A 100 0.89 -2.31 17.44
C TYR A 100 -0.32 -1.49 17.01
N VAL A 101 -1.35 -2.13 16.48
CA VAL A 101 -2.61 -1.49 16.11
C VAL A 101 -3.28 -0.91 17.35
N ASP A 102 -3.50 -1.72 18.39
CA ASP A 102 -4.12 -1.28 19.65
C ASP A 102 -3.36 -0.11 20.28
N ASP A 103 -2.03 -0.10 20.21
CA ASP A 103 -1.20 0.98 20.76
C ASP A 103 -1.20 2.25 19.91
N LEU A 104 -1.12 2.13 18.57
CA LEU A 104 -1.19 3.26 17.64
C LEU A 104 -2.56 3.94 17.71
N MET A 105 -3.64 3.16 17.77
CA MET A 105 -5.03 3.64 17.78
C MET A 105 -5.43 4.32 19.10
N LYS A 106 -4.57 4.30 20.12
CA LYS A 106 -4.74 5.16 21.32
C LYS A 106 -4.38 6.61 21.05
N ASN A 107 -3.66 6.90 19.95
CA ASN A 107 -3.33 8.26 19.59
C ASN A 107 -4.55 8.98 18.98
N PRO A 108 -4.97 10.13 19.53
CA PRO A 108 -6.19 10.80 19.08
C PRO A 108 -6.10 11.35 17.64
N ALA A 109 -4.91 11.43 17.04
CA ALA A 109 -4.76 11.84 15.65
C ALA A 109 -5.19 10.74 14.66
N LYS A 110 -5.45 9.51 15.13
CA LYS A 110 -5.73 8.35 14.27
C LYS A 110 -7.07 7.68 14.55
N THR A 111 -7.75 7.36 13.45
CA THR A 111 -8.99 6.59 13.36
C THR A 111 -8.88 5.72 12.11
N PHE A 112 -9.65 4.64 12.00
CA PHE A 112 -9.63 3.81 10.78
C PHE A 112 -10.10 4.56 9.52
N ASP A 113 -10.71 5.74 9.67
CA ASP A 113 -11.01 6.63 8.54
C ASP A 113 -9.78 7.33 7.94
N ASN A 114 -8.64 7.39 8.66
CA ASN A 114 -7.45 8.12 8.24
C ASN A 114 -6.15 7.32 8.36
N VAL A 115 -6.24 5.99 8.43
CA VAL A 115 -5.07 5.14 8.52
C VAL A 115 -5.34 3.75 7.97
N ASP A 116 -4.41 3.26 7.15
CA ASP A 116 -4.25 1.84 6.90
C ASP A 116 -3.01 1.32 7.60
N ILE A 117 -3.12 0.16 8.23
CA ILE A 117 -2.03 -0.44 9.01
C ILE A 117 -1.81 -1.86 8.54
N VAL A 118 -0.70 -2.08 7.85
CA VAL A 118 -0.23 -3.40 7.42
C VAL A 118 0.58 -4.01 8.56
N THR A 119 0.20 -5.22 8.97
CA THR A 119 0.80 -5.92 10.10
C THR A 119 1.05 -7.38 9.77
N THR A 120 1.85 -8.04 10.59
CA THR A 120 2.15 -9.46 10.50
C THR A 120 1.39 -10.23 11.57
N VAL A 121 0.78 -11.35 11.17
CA VAL A 121 0.08 -12.24 12.10
C VAL A 121 1.08 -13.12 12.88
N ASN A 122 2.13 -13.58 12.19
CA ASN A 122 3.11 -14.54 12.71
C ASN A 122 4.52 -13.90 12.82
N GLU A 123 5.55 -14.72 12.99
CA GLU A 123 6.95 -14.29 13.05
C GLU A 123 7.51 -14.00 11.65
N THR A 124 8.12 -12.83 11.43
CA THR A 124 8.84 -12.52 10.19
C THR A 124 10.28 -13.06 10.25
N PRO A 125 10.74 -13.90 9.31
CA PRO A 125 12.14 -14.26 9.20
C PRO A 125 12.97 -13.06 8.70
N TYR A 126 13.99 -12.67 9.46
CA TYR A 126 14.87 -11.53 9.16
C TYR A 126 15.53 -11.57 7.79
N SER A 127 15.81 -12.77 7.26
CA SER A 127 16.41 -12.94 5.93
C SER A 127 15.52 -12.46 4.79
N VAL A 128 14.24 -12.19 5.07
CA VAL A 128 13.20 -11.90 4.07
C VAL A 128 12.73 -10.46 4.13
N GLY A 129 12.99 -9.73 5.23
CA GLY A 129 12.50 -8.36 5.43
C GLY A 129 12.83 -7.45 4.25
N TYR A 130 14.06 -7.50 3.72
CA TYR A 130 14.44 -6.68 2.57
C TYR A 130 13.62 -6.96 1.31
N GLN A 131 13.31 -8.22 1.01
CA GLN A 131 12.54 -8.59 -0.17
C GLN A 131 11.08 -8.12 -0.03
N VAL A 132 10.46 -8.35 1.13
CA VAL A 132 9.08 -7.91 1.35
C VAL A 132 8.96 -6.39 1.31
N LEU A 133 9.91 -5.66 1.91
CA LEU A 133 9.93 -4.20 1.81
C LEU A 133 10.08 -3.72 0.37
N TYR A 134 10.95 -4.37 -0.41
CA TYR A 134 11.09 -4.08 -1.83
C TYR A 134 9.79 -4.34 -2.59
N GLU A 135 9.17 -5.50 -2.41
CA GLU A 135 7.92 -5.88 -3.08
C GLU A 135 6.78 -4.94 -2.69
N PHE A 136 6.65 -4.60 -1.40
CA PHE A 136 5.67 -3.63 -0.92
C PHE A 136 5.82 -2.27 -1.61
N ILE A 137 7.04 -1.72 -1.62
CA ILE A 137 7.32 -0.43 -2.26
C ILE A 137 7.10 -0.53 -3.78
N TYR A 138 7.51 -1.64 -4.40
CA TYR A 138 7.31 -1.91 -5.81
C TYR A 138 5.83 -1.89 -6.19
N TRP A 139 4.97 -2.64 -5.48
CA TRP A 139 3.53 -2.67 -5.77
C TRP A 139 2.84 -1.34 -5.49
N MET A 140 3.24 -0.62 -4.43
CA MET A 140 2.73 0.73 -4.15
C MET A 140 3.09 1.76 -5.23
N THR A 141 4.23 1.56 -5.90
CA THR A 141 4.77 2.49 -6.91
C THR A 141 4.74 1.88 -8.31
N PHE A 142 3.92 0.86 -8.53
CA PHE A 142 3.87 0.14 -9.80
C PHE A 142 3.42 1.07 -10.93
N THR A 143 4.14 1.01 -12.04
CA THR A 143 3.86 1.79 -13.24
C THR A 143 3.82 0.87 -14.46
N THR A 144 3.06 1.27 -15.47
CA THR A 144 3.19 0.72 -16.83
C THR A 144 4.50 1.18 -17.49
N ASP A 145 4.79 0.69 -18.70
CA ASP A 145 5.98 1.03 -19.48
C ASP A 145 6.10 2.52 -19.84
N ASP A 146 4.99 3.26 -19.83
CA ASP A 146 4.89 4.71 -20.04
C ASP A 146 4.92 5.52 -18.73
N ASP A 147 5.41 4.93 -17.63
CA ASP A 147 5.51 5.55 -16.29
C ASP A 147 4.15 6.03 -15.72
N ARG A 148 3.03 5.46 -16.19
CA ARG A 148 1.70 5.70 -15.61
C ARG A 148 1.50 4.80 -14.39
N HIS A 149 1.26 5.41 -13.24
CA HIS A 149 0.99 4.69 -11.99
C HIS A 149 -0.32 3.92 -12.07
N ILE A 150 -0.30 2.67 -11.60
CA ILE A 150 -1.51 1.86 -11.39
C ILE A 150 -1.74 1.74 -9.88
N PRO A 151 -2.85 2.28 -9.34
CA PRO A 151 -3.21 2.08 -7.95
C PRO A 151 -3.56 0.61 -7.72
N MET A 152 -2.74 -0.07 -6.92
CA MET A 152 -2.98 -1.45 -6.54
C MET A 152 -3.90 -1.53 -5.33
N GLY A 153 -4.90 -2.41 -5.39
CA GLY A 153 -5.72 -2.73 -4.22
C GLY A 153 -4.92 -3.51 -3.17
N TRP A 154 -5.34 -3.44 -1.91
CA TRP A 154 -4.66 -4.16 -0.83
C TRP A 154 -4.56 -5.66 -1.08
N ASN A 155 -5.59 -6.28 -1.66
CA ASN A 155 -5.53 -7.69 -2.01
C ASN A 155 -4.36 -7.99 -2.96
N THR A 156 -4.14 -7.15 -3.96
CA THR A 156 -3.01 -7.29 -4.90
C THR A 156 -1.68 -7.11 -4.18
N ILE A 157 -1.52 -6.05 -3.38
CA ILE A 157 -0.28 -5.79 -2.64
C ILE A 157 0.01 -6.94 -1.68
N LEU A 158 -0.99 -7.39 -0.92
CA LEU A 158 -0.88 -8.48 0.04
C LEU A 158 -0.61 -9.82 -0.65
N SER A 159 -1.23 -10.11 -1.80
CA SER A 159 -0.89 -11.29 -2.61
C SER A 159 0.56 -11.25 -3.10
N GLY A 160 1.07 -10.06 -3.42
CA GLY A 160 2.45 -9.85 -3.86
C GLY A 160 3.50 -10.10 -2.78
N ILE A 161 3.18 -9.84 -1.50
CA ILE A 161 4.11 -10.01 -0.37
C ILE A 161 3.87 -11.29 0.44
N ASN A 162 2.68 -11.89 0.35
CA ASN A 162 2.33 -13.18 0.97
C ASN A 162 2.64 -14.33 0.00
N THR A 163 3.91 -14.48 -0.39
CA THR A 163 4.33 -15.47 -1.39
C THR A 163 4.45 -16.89 -0.79
N GLU A 164 4.40 -17.93 -1.65
CA GLU A 164 4.62 -19.31 -1.21
C GLU A 164 6.03 -19.53 -0.61
N GLU A 165 7.01 -18.76 -1.08
CA GLU A 165 8.37 -18.78 -0.57
C GLU A 165 8.43 -18.42 0.92
N PHE A 166 7.49 -17.59 1.40
CA PHE A 166 7.44 -17.08 2.76
C PHE A 166 6.15 -17.44 3.52
N HIS A 167 5.67 -18.67 3.32
CA HIS A 167 4.45 -19.21 3.93
C HIS A 167 4.35 -19.12 5.46
N SER A 168 5.45 -18.85 6.18
CA SER A 168 5.42 -18.67 7.64
C SER A 168 4.95 -17.29 8.08
N VAL A 169 4.96 -16.29 7.18
CA VAL A 169 4.51 -14.92 7.46
C VAL A 169 3.23 -14.65 6.71
N HIS A 170 2.29 -14.00 7.40
CA HIS A 170 1.09 -13.49 6.77
C HIS A 170 0.92 -12.03 7.14
N TYR A 171 0.85 -11.20 6.11
CA TYR A 171 0.51 -9.79 6.20
C TYR A 171 -1.00 -9.60 6.09
N GLY A 172 -1.55 -8.79 6.97
CA GLY A 172 -2.94 -8.32 6.92
C GLY A 172 -2.98 -6.80 6.99
N VAL A 173 -4.13 -6.23 6.65
CA VAL A 173 -4.36 -4.78 6.69
C VAL A 173 -5.54 -4.45 7.62
N HIS A 174 -5.39 -3.43 8.43
CA HIS A 174 -6.44 -2.79 9.22
C HIS A 174 -6.74 -1.42 8.60
N GLY A 175 -7.95 -0.88 8.79
CA GLY A 175 -8.34 0.44 8.25
C GLY A 175 -9.16 0.41 6.96
N ILE A 176 -9.34 -0.78 6.37
CA ILE A 176 -10.05 -0.95 5.09
C ILE A 176 -11.58 -0.86 5.18
N ASP A 177 -12.13 -0.31 6.27
CA ASP A 177 -13.58 -0.26 6.50
C ASP A 177 -14.33 0.56 5.43
N SER A 178 -13.63 1.46 4.73
CA SER A 178 -14.17 2.20 3.59
C SER A 178 -14.37 1.34 2.33
N ASP A 179 -13.69 0.19 2.22
CA ASP A 179 -13.76 -0.82 1.15
C ASP A 179 -14.18 -0.27 -0.24
N PRO A 180 -13.35 0.56 -0.89
CA PRO A 180 -13.70 1.12 -2.18
C PRO A 180 -13.89 -0.01 -3.21
N GLN A 181 -15.11 -0.18 -3.70
CA GLN A 181 -15.45 -1.27 -4.61
C GLN A 181 -15.19 -0.95 -6.09
N LEU A 182 -14.87 0.31 -6.39
CA LEU A 182 -14.40 0.81 -7.68
C LEU A 182 -13.08 1.56 -7.50
N ASN A 183 -12.38 1.78 -8.61
CA ASN A 183 -11.19 2.63 -8.64
C ASN A 183 -11.45 4.00 -7.98
N PRO A 184 -10.80 4.31 -6.83
CA PRO A 184 -11.06 5.55 -6.11
C PRO A 184 -10.47 6.79 -6.80
N HIS A 185 -9.55 6.58 -7.76
CA HIS A 185 -8.86 7.64 -8.48
C HIS A 185 -9.69 8.28 -9.60
N GLY A 186 -10.97 7.91 -9.73
CA GLY A 186 -11.88 8.48 -10.70
C GLY A 186 -12.39 7.42 -11.67
N ALA A 187 -13.71 7.32 -11.77
CA ALA A 187 -14.37 6.50 -12.77
C ALA A 187 -14.15 7.16 -14.14
N ALA A 188 -13.52 6.44 -15.08
CA ALA A 188 -13.91 6.65 -16.48
C ALA A 188 -15.42 6.45 -16.59
N ALA A 189 -16.09 7.19 -17.47
CA ALA A 189 -17.44 6.83 -17.81
C ALA A 189 -17.38 5.42 -18.42
N LEU A 190 -17.98 4.45 -17.72
CA LEU A 190 -18.08 3.08 -18.23
C LEU A 190 -18.62 3.15 -19.66
N CYS A 191 -17.99 2.40 -20.54
CA CYS A 191 -18.36 2.33 -21.95
C CYS A 191 -18.10 3.59 -22.81
N GLU A 192 -17.31 4.55 -22.32
CA GLU A 192 -16.77 5.61 -23.18
C GLU A 192 -15.82 5.02 -24.23
N ALA A 193 -15.85 5.54 -25.46
CA ALA A 193 -15.00 5.05 -26.53
C ALA A 193 -13.53 5.37 -26.23
N CYS A 194 -12.64 4.41 -26.50
CA CYS A 194 -11.21 4.55 -26.29
C CYS A 194 -10.41 3.86 -27.39
N ASP A 195 -9.18 4.32 -27.58
CA ASP A 195 -8.18 3.67 -28.42
C ASP A 195 -7.05 3.06 -27.57
N THR A 196 -6.82 3.59 -26.37
CA THR A 196 -5.76 3.21 -25.43
C THR A 196 -6.24 3.27 -23.97
N ASP A 197 -5.56 2.58 -23.06
CA ASP A 197 -5.89 2.61 -21.63
C ASP A 197 -5.78 4.01 -21.01
N ALA A 198 -4.96 4.89 -21.60
CA ALA A 198 -4.82 6.28 -21.17
C ALA A 198 -6.09 7.08 -21.42
N ASP A 199 -6.90 6.72 -22.42
CA ASP A 199 -8.19 7.37 -22.70
C ASP A 199 -9.21 7.09 -21.59
N CYS A 200 -8.99 6.03 -20.80
CA CYS A 200 -9.84 5.64 -19.66
C CYS A 200 -9.40 6.30 -18.34
N GLY A 201 -8.63 7.39 -18.44
CA GLY A 201 -8.29 8.24 -17.30
C GLY A 201 -7.30 7.57 -16.34
N SER A 202 -7.75 7.39 -15.10
CA SER A 202 -6.90 6.95 -14.00
C SER A 202 -6.34 5.54 -14.21
N GLY A 203 -5.11 5.31 -13.71
CA GLY A 203 -4.46 4.01 -13.82
C GLY A 203 -5.33 2.89 -13.24
N GLY A 204 -5.23 1.70 -13.82
CA GLY A 204 -6.04 0.53 -13.46
C GLY A 204 -7.38 0.44 -14.20
N ASN A 205 -7.83 1.51 -14.84
CA ASN A 205 -8.89 1.46 -15.86
C ASN A 205 -8.26 1.09 -17.21
N TYR A 206 -8.95 0.24 -17.98
CA TYR A 206 -8.45 -0.29 -19.25
C TYR A 206 -9.40 -0.03 -20.41
N CYS A 207 -8.82 0.10 -21.60
CA CYS A 207 -9.57 0.13 -22.86
C CYS A 207 -9.83 -1.30 -23.33
N LEU A 208 -11.08 -1.73 -23.22
CA LEU A 208 -11.51 -3.10 -23.49
C LEU A 208 -12.13 -3.21 -24.88
N ILE A 209 -11.90 -4.33 -25.57
CA ILE A 209 -12.55 -4.60 -26.85
C ILE A 209 -13.90 -5.30 -26.64
N VAL A 210 -14.99 -4.58 -26.92
CA VAL A 210 -16.38 -5.08 -26.83
C VAL A 210 -17.05 -4.89 -28.19
N ASP A 211 -17.60 -5.97 -28.79
CA ASP A 211 -18.16 -5.98 -30.16
C ASP A 211 -17.22 -5.36 -31.21
N GLY A 212 -15.91 -5.62 -31.06
CA GLY A 212 -14.87 -5.09 -31.95
C GLY A 212 -14.57 -3.59 -31.80
N LYS A 213 -15.04 -2.95 -30.72
CA LYS A 213 -14.80 -1.53 -30.43
C LYS A 213 -14.11 -1.36 -29.07
N GLY A 214 -13.18 -0.42 -28.98
CA GLY A 214 -12.57 -0.03 -27.72
C GLY A 214 -13.56 0.76 -26.86
N VAL A 215 -13.76 0.30 -25.63
CA VAL A 215 -14.60 0.95 -24.62
C VAL A 215 -13.95 0.89 -23.24
N CYS A 216 -14.11 1.94 -22.45
CA CYS A 216 -13.49 2.01 -21.13
C CYS A 216 -14.17 1.10 -20.12
N GLY A 217 -13.36 0.26 -19.48
CA GLY A 217 -13.67 -0.44 -18.24
C GLY A 217 -13.16 0.33 -17.02
N VAL A 218 -13.78 0.09 -15.87
CA VAL A 218 -13.35 0.66 -14.58
C VAL A 218 -12.95 -0.48 -13.65
N ALA A 219 -11.81 -0.34 -12.96
CA ALA A 219 -11.39 -1.35 -12.00
C ALA A 219 -12.42 -1.54 -10.88
N CYS A 220 -12.68 -2.79 -10.51
CA CYS A 220 -13.73 -3.17 -9.56
C CYS A 220 -13.33 -4.35 -8.69
N THR A 221 -14.03 -4.51 -7.56
CA THR A 221 -13.92 -5.69 -6.70
C THR A 221 -15.18 -6.56 -6.73
N THR A 222 -16.35 -5.95 -6.99
CA THR A 222 -17.67 -6.60 -6.99
C THR A 222 -18.51 -6.17 -8.19
N SER A 223 -19.43 -7.02 -8.65
CA SER A 223 -20.34 -6.69 -9.75
C SER A 223 -21.39 -5.66 -9.34
N GLU A 224 -21.79 -5.65 -8.06
CA GLU A 224 -22.74 -4.70 -7.51
C GLU A 224 -22.25 -3.25 -7.67
N ALA A 225 -20.94 -3.03 -7.54
CA ALA A 225 -20.34 -1.71 -7.69
C ALA A 225 -20.36 -1.19 -9.13
N CYS A 226 -20.42 -2.08 -10.13
CA CYS A 226 -20.46 -1.72 -11.55
C CYS A 226 -21.81 -1.17 -12.00
N GLY A 227 -22.86 -1.39 -11.21
CA GLY A 227 -24.23 -0.98 -11.54
C GLY A 227 -24.91 -1.91 -12.56
N ASP A 228 -26.18 -1.61 -12.84
CA ASP A 228 -27.03 -2.42 -13.70
C ASP A 228 -26.47 -2.53 -15.13
N GLY A 229 -26.45 -3.75 -15.68
CA GLY A 229 -25.99 -4.02 -17.05
C GLY A 229 -24.48 -4.26 -17.17
N TYR A 230 -23.75 -4.27 -16.05
CA TYR A 230 -22.33 -4.56 -15.99
C TYR A 230 -22.02 -5.68 -14.98
N GLU A 231 -20.87 -6.32 -15.17
CA GLU A 231 -20.32 -7.32 -14.25
C GLU A 231 -18.83 -7.04 -14.01
N CYS A 232 -18.36 -7.33 -12.79
CA CYS A 232 -16.95 -7.23 -12.46
C CYS A 232 -16.23 -8.52 -12.85
N ARG A 233 -15.47 -8.49 -13.94
CA ARG A 233 -14.83 -9.67 -14.53
C ARG A 233 -13.31 -9.54 -14.59
N ILE A 234 -12.64 -10.67 -14.47
CA ILE A 234 -11.22 -10.78 -14.82
C ILE A 234 -11.13 -10.58 -16.36
N ILE A 235 -10.17 -9.77 -16.80
CA ILE A 235 -10.00 -9.39 -18.21
C ILE A 235 -8.79 -10.06 -18.89
N THR A 236 -8.02 -10.83 -18.14
CA THR A 236 -6.85 -11.58 -18.63
C THR A 236 -6.85 -12.98 -18.03
N ASP A 237 -6.53 -13.96 -18.85
CA ASP A 237 -6.37 -15.36 -18.42
C ASP A 237 -4.89 -15.68 -18.13
N ASP A 238 -3.98 -14.71 -18.30
CA ASP A 238 -2.55 -14.88 -18.09
C ASP A 238 -2.25 -14.96 -16.58
N PRO A 239 -1.71 -16.09 -16.08
CA PRO A 239 -1.36 -16.22 -14.67
C PRO A 239 -0.26 -15.25 -14.21
N ASP A 240 0.57 -14.74 -15.13
CA ASP A 240 1.62 -13.77 -14.81
C ASP A 240 1.06 -12.34 -14.66
N GLU A 241 -0.18 -12.10 -15.08
CA GLU A 241 -0.91 -10.83 -14.98
C GLU A 241 -1.91 -10.82 -13.81
N TRP A 242 -1.67 -11.62 -12.77
CA TRP A 242 -2.54 -11.71 -11.58
C TRP A 242 -2.82 -10.38 -10.87
N TYR A 243 -1.96 -9.37 -11.10
CA TYR A 243 -2.08 -8.03 -10.53
C TYR A 243 -3.06 -7.13 -11.30
N VAL A 244 -3.45 -7.51 -12.52
CA VAL A 244 -4.39 -6.74 -13.34
C VAL A 244 -5.77 -6.75 -12.65
N PRO A 245 -6.31 -5.58 -12.28
CA PRO A 245 -7.58 -5.52 -11.59
C PRO A 245 -8.72 -5.99 -12.51
N LYS A 246 -9.71 -6.65 -11.91
CA LYS A 246 -10.99 -6.93 -12.58
C LYS A 246 -11.60 -5.61 -13.06
N GLN A 247 -12.33 -5.68 -14.17
CA GLN A 247 -13.00 -4.52 -14.75
C GLN A 247 -14.51 -4.70 -14.76
N CYS A 248 -15.22 -3.60 -14.58
CA CYS A 248 -16.62 -3.51 -14.92
C CYS A 248 -16.77 -3.61 -16.44
N VAL A 249 -17.38 -4.70 -16.91
CA VAL A 249 -17.63 -4.96 -18.33
C VAL A 249 -19.12 -5.14 -18.57
N PRO A 250 -19.66 -4.82 -19.75
CA PRO A 250 -21.07 -5.06 -20.04
C PRO A 250 -21.45 -6.53 -19.86
N SER A 251 -22.61 -6.81 -19.26
CA SER A 251 -23.10 -8.19 -19.05
C SER A 251 -23.43 -8.89 -20.38
N GLY A 252 -23.70 -8.12 -21.45
CA GLY A 252 -23.87 -8.61 -22.81
C GLY A 252 -22.76 -8.12 -23.75
N ASP A 253 -22.89 -8.38 -25.04
CA ASP A 253 -21.86 -8.03 -26.03
C ASP A 253 -21.83 -6.53 -26.35
N ARG A 254 -22.59 -5.67 -25.66
CA ARG A 254 -22.70 -4.24 -25.96
C ARG A 254 -22.86 -3.42 -24.71
N CYS A 255 -22.32 -2.22 -24.77
CA CYS A 255 -22.58 -1.17 -23.82
C CYS A 255 -24.10 -0.87 -23.73
N PRO A 256 -24.68 -0.81 -22.52
CA PRO A 256 -26.08 -0.46 -22.26
C PRO A 256 -26.52 0.90 -22.83
#